data_AF-A0A090KYL0-F1
#
_entry.id   AF-A0A090KYL0-F1
#
_cell.length_a   1.000
_cell.length_b   1.000
_cell.length_c   1.000
_cell.angle_alpha   90.00
_cell.angle_beta   90.00
_cell.angle_gamma   90.00
#
_symmetry.space_group_name_H-M   'P 1'
#
loop_
_entity.id
_entity.type
_entity.pdbx_description
1 polymer ?
#
loop_
_entity_poly.entity_id
_entity_poly.type
_entity_poly.pdbx_seq_one_letter_code
_entity_poly.pdbx_strand_id
1 'polypeptide(L)'
;MKINFYIISIYFFKKIIFLLLISTILFEFYVDGNQCYSCSGLCHNEKCNCQMGSCESDYCYIERRPVDVPGVFRITKGCVKRPSRTQAGCDYDTLPDHIYCVCSGNFCNEAVHIKQILRKNVTCKKCNEKDPNCDNVCVGHWCHEDSLTGASGCGYGPPTLPYFYKGPHLLFHRNRVCLTIARGPLAKPRKHCICNSNMCNDFMKTYQLTYSYNSQNVKSKIQNGQVSRSLFNNLPLYQCVLCDVTSHDSKMTSNCKQNRCIGNFCTYGIHRVISHDGNSLHGTIQRITERQGCINVTDHSQIQLGCNDKYTSVEQKISCACTSDLCNIDVATANTTTLKYYYSYFSIILLIIVYLIK
;
A
#
# COMPACT_ATOMS: atom_id res chain seq x y z
N MET A 1 -17.94 69.89 -3.97
CA MET A 1 -17.14 68.65 -3.97
C MET A 1 -18.06 67.43 -3.96
N LYS A 2 -18.30 66.79 -5.10
CA LYS A 2 -19.01 65.49 -5.14
C LYS A 2 -18.00 64.40 -4.80
N ILE A 3 -18.02 63.94 -3.56
CA ILE A 3 -17.25 62.77 -3.15
C ILE A 3 -17.83 61.58 -3.91
N ASN A 4 -17.01 60.96 -4.76
CA ASN A 4 -17.43 59.90 -5.65
C ASN A 4 -17.53 58.59 -4.83
N PHE A 5 -18.71 58.36 -4.24
CA PHE A 5 -19.02 57.19 -3.39
C PHE A 5 -18.64 55.84 -4.03
N TYR A 6 -18.61 55.79 -5.36
CA TYR A 6 -18.21 54.61 -6.12
C TYR A 6 -16.76 54.20 -5.86
N ILE A 7 -15.84 55.16 -5.74
CA ILE A 7 -14.41 54.91 -5.51
C ILE A 7 -14.19 54.37 -4.08
N ILE A 8 -14.94 54.89 -3.10
CA ILE A 8 -14.87 54.46 -1.70
C ILE A 8 -15.42 53.03 -1.55
N SER A 9 -16.52 52.72 -2.24
CA SER A 9 -17.14 51.38 -2.24
C SER A 9 -16.20 50.30 -2.81
N ILE A 10 -15.53 50.60 -3.93
CA ILE A 10 -14.55 49.68 -4.55
C ILE A 10 -13.35 49.45 -3.61
N TYR A 11 -12.87 50.51 -2.94
CA TYR A 11 -11.74 50.41 -2.02
C TYR A 11 -12.06 49.54 -0.79
N PHE A 12 -13.29 49.66 -0.27
CA PHE A 12 -13.76 48.83 0.84
C PHE A 12 -13.90 47.36 0.45
N PHE A 13 -14.48 47.08 -0.72
CA PHE A 13 -14.62 45.70 -1.23
C PHE A 13 -13.27 45.02 -1.45
N LYS A 14 -12.27 45.75 -1.99
CA LYS A 14 -10.90 45.23 -2.16
C LYS A 14 -10.26 44.84 -0.83
N LYS A 15 -10.44 45.67 0.22
CA LYS A 15 -9.92 45.38 1.56
C LYS A 15 -10.59 44.17 2.21
N ILE A 16 -11.90 44.00 2.03
CA ILE A 16 -12.66 42.86 2.56
C ILE A 16 -12.23 41.55 1.89
N ILE A 17 -12.08 41.54 0.57
CA ILE A 17 -11.60 40.35 -0.18
C ILE A 17 -10.18 39.97 0.25
N PHE A 18 -9.30 40.96 0.44
CA PHE A 18 -7.94 40.72 0.92
C PHE A 18 -7.92 40.16 2.36
N LEU A 19 -8.78 40.67 3.24
CA LEU A 19 -8.95 40.15 4.60
C LEU A 19 -9.53 38.73 4.61
N LEU A 20 -10.46 38.40 3.72
CA LEU A 20 -10.98 37.05 3.56
C LEU A 20 -9.91 36.09 3.04
N LEU A 21 -9.09 36.52 2.07
CA LEU A 21 -7.94 35.73 1.58
C LEU A 21 -6.90 35.48 2.68
N ILE A 22 -6.54 36.51 3.44
CA ILE A 22 -5.65 36.37 4.61
C ILE A 22 -6.28 35.47 5.67
N SER A 23 -7.58 35.61 5.94
CA SER A 23 -8.31 34.76 6.87
C SER A 23 -8.30 33.29 6.41
N THR A 24 -8.44 33.01 5.11
CA THR A 24 -8.34 31.64 4.57
C THR A 24 -6.91 31.08 4.60
N ILE A 25 -5.89 31.94 4.62
CA ILE A 25 -4.47 31.54 4.76
C ILE A 25 -4.10 31.34 6.24
N LEU A 26 -4.68 32.14 7.15
CA LEU A 26 -4.41 32.09 8.60
C LEU A 26 -5.27 31.04 9.33
N PHE A 27 -6.44 30.70 8.82
CA PHE A 27 -7.14 29.47 9.18
C PHE A 27 -6.49 28.28 8.46
N GLU A 28 -5.22 28.02 8.76
CA GLU A 28 -4.77 26.64 8.75
C GLU A 28 -5.67 25.92 9.76
N PHE A 29 -6.59 25.11 9.25
CA PHE A 29 -7.38 24.22 10.10
C PHE A 29 -6.41 23.48 11.01
N TYR A 30 -6.47 23.75 12.30
CA TYR A 30 -5.86 22.93 13.33
C TYR A 30 -6.62 21.60 13.26
N VAL A 31 -6.16 20.70 12.38
CA VAL A 31 -6.65 19.34 12.31
C VAL A 31 -5.99 18.66 13.50
N ASP A 32 -6.68 18.66 14.64
CA ASP A 32 -6.29 17.83 15.77
C ASP A 32 -6.15 16.40 15.27
N GLY A 33 -4.91 15.90 15.25
CA GLY A 33 -4.62 14.53 14.88
C GLY A 33 -5.24 13.58 15.90
N ASN A 34 -5.73 12.42 15.46
CA ASN A 34 -6.23 11.42 16.40
C ASN A 34 -5.07 10.90 17.26
N GLN A 35 -5.30 10.80 18.56
CA GLN A 35 -4.42 10.08 19.46
C GLN A 35 -4.73 8.58 19.38
N CYS A 36 -3.71 7.74 19.27
CA CYS A 36 -3.86 6.29 19.11
C CYS A 36 -3.03 5.53 20.15
N TYR A 37 -3.47 4.35 20.60
CA TYR A 37 -2.61 3.45 21.37
C TYR A 37 -1.47 2.91 20.50
N SER A 38 -0.26 2.78 21.06
CA SER A 38 0.97 2.46 20.32
C SER A 38 1.84 1.40 21.01
N CYS A 39 1.51 0.12 20.77
CA CYS A 39 2.14 -1.01 21.46
C CYS A 39 2.31 -2.22 20.55
N SER A 40 3.18 -3.15 20.95
CA SER A 40 3.35 -4.46 20.32
C SER A 40 3.58 -5.51 21.40
N GLY A 41 2.92 -6.65 21.31
CA GLY A 41 3.06 -7.73 22.29
C GLY A 41 2.58 -9.07 21.78
N LEU A 42 2.98 -10.14 22.45
CA LEU A 42 2.48 -11.49 22.24
C LEU A 42 1.37 -11.80 23.25
N CYS A 43 0.39 -12.58 22.82
CA CYS A 43 -0.71 -13.02 23.67
C CYS A 43 -1.08 -14.46 23.40
N HIS A 44 -1.50 -15.13 24.46
CA HIS A 44 -1.82 -16.55 24.46
C HIS A 44 -3.34 -16.85 24.54
N ASN A 45 -4.23 -15.83 24.55
CA ASN A 45 -5.70 -15.98 24.70
C ASN A 45 -6.52 -14.81 24.11
N GLU A 46 -7.86 -14.97 24.03
CA GLU A 46 -8.79 -14.11 23.27
C GLU A 46 -8.91 -12.64 23.73
N LYS A 47 -8.70 -12.32 25.01
CA LYS A 47 -8.70 -10.93 25.52
C LYS A 47 -7.32 -10.27 25.42
N CYS A 48 -6.65 -10.44 24.28
CA CYS A 48 -5.37 -9.80 24.07
C CYS A 48 -5.56 -8.31 23.83
N ASN A 49 -4.99 -7.49 24.71
CA ASN A 49 -4.96 -6.05 24.56
C ASN A 49 -3.62 -5.51 25.05
N CYS A 50 -3.10 -4.47 24.40
CA CYS A 50 -1.97 -3.70 24.89
C CYS A 50 -2.33 -2.20 24.82
N GLN A 51 -1.92 -1.44 25.84
CA GLN A 51 -2.27 0.00 25.98
C GLN A 51 -1.07 0.87 26.34
N MET A 52 0.16 0.39 26.13
CA MET A 52 1.37 1.18 26.43
C MET A 52 1.67 2.14 25.29
N GLY A 53 1.93 3.42 25.60
CA GLY A 53 2.35 4.44 24.64
C GLY A 53 1.23 5.00 23.76
N SER A 54 1.46 6.18 23.21
CA SER A 54 0.57 6.85 22.27
C SER A 54 1.32 7.38 21.04
N CYS A 55 0.58 7.63 19.96
CA CYS A 55 1.07 8.32 18.78
C CYS A 55 -0.07 9.15 18.18
N GLU A 56 0.25 10.13 17.32
CA GLU A 56 -0.73 11.02 16.70
C GLU A 56 -0.74 10.85 15.17
N SER A 57 -1.93 10.69 14.59
CA SER A 57 -2.14 10.54 13.13
C SER A 57 -3.60 10.73 12.73
N ASP A 58 -3.89 10.85 11.44
CA ASP A 58 -5.25 10.92 10.91
C ASP A 58 -6.05 9.63 11.19
N TYR A 59 -5.37 8.49 11.36
CA TYR A 59 -6.00 7.19 11.59
C TYR A 59 -5.19 6.35 12.58
N CYS A 60 -5.90 5.54 13.35
CA CYS A 60 -5.32 4.51 14.19
C CYS A 60 -5.49 3.14 13.55
N TYR A 61 -4.63 2.19 13.91
CA TYR A 61 -4.78 0.80 13.52
C TYR A 61 -4.57 -0.16 14.71
N ILE A 62 -5.16 -1.34 14.57
CA ILE A 62 -4.88 -2.52 15.40
C ILE A 62 -4.74 -3.73 14.46
N GLU A 63 -3.70 -4.52 14.67
CA GLU A 63 -3.39 -5.72 13.92
C GLU A 63 -3.24 -6.89 14.89
N ARG A 64 -3.93 -8.00 14.62
CA ARG A 64 -3.75 -9.28 15.29
C ARG A 64 -3.25 -10.27 14.25
N ARG A 65 -2.01 -10.73 14.38
CA ARG A 65 -1.39 -11.68 13.44
C ARG A 65 -1.05 -12.99 14.15
N PRO A 66 -1.32 -14.17 13.54
CA PRO A 66 -0.84 -15.43 14.07
C PRO A 66 0.69 -15.49 14.04
N VAL A 67 1.29 -16.18 15.00
CA VAL A 67 2.72 -16.52 15.00
C VAL A 67 2.88 -18.02 14.76
N ASP A 68 4.13 -18.49 14.61
CA ASP A 68 4.44 -19.90 14.35
C ASP A 68 3.93 -20.84 15.46
N VAL A 69 3.77 -20.32 16.68
CA VAL A 69 3.22 -21.07 17.82
C VAL A 69 1.68 -21.06 17.77
N PRO A 70 1.02 -22.23 17.67
CA PRO A 70 -0.44 -22.31 17.65
C PRO A 70 -1.09 -21.66 18.87
N GLY A 71 -2.18 -20.92 18.65
CA GLY A 71 -2.91 -20.23 19.72
C GLY A 71 -2.25 -18.95 20.23
N VAL A 72 -1.05 -18.61 19.75
CA VAL A 72 -0.36 -17.38 20.10
C VAL A 72 -0.56 -16.36 18.99
N PHE A 73 -0.85 -15.12 19.38
CA PHE A 73 -1.04 -14.00 18.46
C PHE A 73 -0.14 -12.85 18.84
N ARG A 74 0.43 -12.19 17.82
CA ARG A 74 1.04 -10.88 17.99
C ARG A 74 -0.02 -9.81 17.78
N ILE A 75 -0.24 -8.98 18.79
CA ILE A 75 -1.04 -7.76 18.65
C ILE A 75 -0.12 -6.57 18.49
N THR A 76 -0.47 -5.69 17.55
CA THR A 76 0.24 -4.46 17.28
C THR A 76 -0.76 -3.33 17.05
N LYS A 77 -0.59 -2.24 17.78
CA LYS A 77 -1.39 -1.03 17.69
C LYS A 77 -0.50 0.15 17.36
N GLY A 78 -1.03 1.08 16.60
CA GLY A 78 -0.32 2.33 16.35
C GLY A 78 -1.08 3.24 15.41
N CYS A 79 -0.31 4.07 14.72
CA CYS A 79 -0.78 5.11 13.85
C CYS A 79 -0.57 4.75 12.39
N VAL A 80 -1.45 5.24 11.53
CA VAL A 80 -1.32 5.09 10.08
C VAL A 80 -1.68 6.38 9.37
N LYS A 81 -0.85 6.78 8.41
CA LYS A 81 -1.11 7.88 7.47
C LYS A 81 -1.40 7.29 6.10
N ARG A 82 -2.45 7.80 5.45
CA ARG A 82 -2.91 7.34 4.12
C ARG A 82 -3.06 5.81 4.07
N PRO A 83 -3.95 5.24 4.91
CA PRO A 83 -4.14 3.80 4.95
C PRO A 83 -4.44 3.24 3.56
N SER A 84 -3.82 2.10 3.25
CA SER A 84 -4.08 1.38 1.98
C SER A 84 -5.52 0.88 1.84
N ARG A 85 -6.28 0.81 2.94
CA ARG A 85 -7.69 0.43 2.91
C ARG A 85 -8.54 1.67 2.68
N THR A 86 -9.47 1.58 1.73
CA THR A 86 -10.41 2.65 1.38
C THR A 86 -11.50 2.89 2.42
N GLN A 87 -11.70 1.96 3.36
CA GLN A 87 -12.76 2.01 4.37
C GLN A 87 -12.21 1.71 5.77
N ALA A 88 -12.71 2.45 6.76
CA ALA A 88 -12.49 2.17 8.17
C ALA A 88 -13.29 0.94 8.61
N GLY A 89 -12.75 0.17 9.55
CA GLY A 89 -13.32 -1.07 10.04
C GLY A 89 -12.29 -2.17 10.18
N CYS A 90 -12.71 -3.27 10.80
CA CYS A 90 -11.93 -4.49 10.95
C CYS A 90 -12.30 -5.50 9.88
N ASP A 91 -11.29 -6.14 9.33
CA ASP A 91 -11.42 -7.18 8.32
C ASP A 91 -10.23 -8.13 8.41
N TYR A 92 -10.45 -9.39 8.02
CA TYR A 92 -9.36 -10.33 7.82
C TYR A 92 -8.33 -9.78 6.81
N ASP A 93 -7.06 -10.08 7.02
CA ASP A 93 -5.96 -9.72 6.12
C ASP A 93 -5.31 -11.01 5.60
N THR A 94 -5.79 -11.52 4.47
CA THR A 94 -5.28 -12.73 3.79
C THR A 94 -5.57 -14.04 4.52
N LEU A 95 -5.40 -14.13 5.84
CA LEU A 95 -5.62 -15.33 6.66
C LEU A 95 -6.88 -15.18 7.55
N PRO A 96 -7.55 -16.27 7.94
CA PRO A 96 -8.80 -16.22 8.73
C PRO A 96 -8.58 -15.77 10.18
N ASP A 97 -7.34 -15.81 10.64
CA ASP A 97 -6.87 -15.51 11.99
C ASP A 97 -5.95 -14.28 12.03
N HIS A 98 -5.66 -13.70 10.86
CA HIS A 98 -5.00 -12.41 10.73
C HIS A 98 -6.07 -11.32 10.56
N ILE A 99 -6.21 -10.45 11.55
CA ILE A 99 -7.18 -9.35 11.54
C ILE A 99 -6.43 -8.03 11.50
N TYR A 100 -6.89 -7.11 10.66
CA TYR A 100 -6.40 -5.75 10.60
C TYR A 100 -7.58 -4.80 10.68
N CYS A 101 -7.45 -3.73 11.46
CA CYS A 101 -8.47 -2.69 11.59
C CYS A 101 -7.86 -1.32 11.39
N VAL A 102 -8.63 -0.43 10.77
CA VAL A 102 -8.32 1.01 10.67
C VAL A 102 -9.52 1.78 11.20
N CYS A 103 -9.29 2.80 12.01
CA CYS A 103 -10.34 3.65 12.56
C CYS A 103 -9.90 5.11 12.65
N SER A 104 -10.87 6.01 12.77
CA SER A 104 -10.67 7.44 13.04
C SER A 104 -11.34 7.79 14.36
N GLY A 105 -10.73 8.70 15.12
CA GLY A 105 -11.14 9.10 16.46
C GLY A 105 -10.08 8.75 17.51
N ASN A 106 -10.09 9.51 18.61
CA ASN A 106 -9.15 9.31 19.70
C ASN A 106 -9.31 7.92 20.34
N PHE A 107 -8.19 7.21 20.46
CA PHE A 107 -8.03 5.88 21.04
C PHE A 107 -8.98 4.82 20.47
N CYS A 108 -9.46 5.00 19.24
CA CYS A 108 -10.42 4.11 18.60
C CYS A 108 -9.87 2.67 18.36
N ASN A 109 -8.55 2.48 18.46
CA ASN A 109 -7.88 1.18 18.33
C ASN A 109 -7.77 0.43 19.67
N GLU A 110 -8.70 0.66 20.60
CA GLU A 110 -8.75 -0.03 21.90
C GLU A 110 -8.94 -1.55 21.74
N ALA A 111 -9.84 -1.98 20.86
CA ALA A 111 -10.14 -3.40 20.66
C ALA A 111 -10.43 -3.73 19.19
N VAL A 112 -10.34 -5.02 18.88
CA VAL A 112 -10.68 -5.54 17.55
C VAL A 112 -12.19 -5.76 17.48
N HIS A 113 -12.87 -4.98 16.64
CA HIS A 113 -14.31 -5.09 16.41
C HIS A 113 -14.60 -5.52 14.97
N ILE A 114 -14.59 -6.84 14.71
CA ILE A 114 -14.93 -7.39 13.39
C ILE A 114 -16.43 -7.17 13.15
N LYS A 115 -16.75 -6.42 12.10
CA LYS A 115 -18.11 -6.41 11.54
C LYS A 115 -18.26 -7.65 10.66
N GLN A 116 -19.37 -8.36 10.82
CA GLN A 116 -19.73 -9.43 9.89
C GLN A 116 -20.01 -8.80 8.52
N ILE A 117 -19.14 -9.09 7.55
CA ILE A 117 -19.35 -8.71 6.16
C ILE A 117 -19.64 -9.99 5.40
N LEU A 118 -20.87 -10.10 4.88
CA LEU A 118 -21.28 -11.19 4.00
C LEU A 118 -20.45 -11.12 2.72
N ARG A 119 -19.61 -12.12 2.49
CA ARG A 119 -18.82 -12.29 1.27
C ARG A 119 -19.14 -13.64 0.64
N LYS A 120 -19.00 -13.72 -0.68
CA LYS A 120 -19.19 -14.96 -1.42
C LYS A 120 -18.07 -15.94 -1.08
N ASN A 121 -18.44 -17.18 -0.78
CA ASN A 121 -17.48 -18.26 -0.61
C ASN A 121 -17.01 -18.76 -1.98
N VAL A 122 -15.71 -19.00 -2.10
CA VAL A 122 -15.06 -19.60 -3.26
C VAL A 122 -14.21 -20.77 -2.81
N THR A 123 -14.21 -21.83 -3.62
CA THR A 123 -13.33 -22.98 -3.41
C THR A 123 -12.05 -22.77 -4.21
N CYS A 124 -10.89 -22.95 -3.57
CA CYS A 124 -9.58 -22.75 -4.19
C CYS A 124 -8.70 -23.98 -4.00
N LYS A 125 -7.73 -24.14 -4.90
CA LYS A 125 -6.63 -25.09 -4.72
C LYS A 125 -5.70 -24.58 -3.61
N LYS A 126 -5.18 -25.48 -2.77
CA LYS A 126 -4.31 -25.18 -1.62
C LYS A 126 -3.02 -26.00 -1.69
N CYS A 127 -2.00 -25.45 -2.33
CA CYS A 127 -0.70 -26.11 -2.48
C CYS A 127 0.39 -25.27 -1.83
N ASN A 128 1.23 -25.90 -1.02
CA ASN A 128 2.35 -25.22 -0.37
C ASN A 128 3.47 -24.89 -1.38
N GLU A 129 3.62 -25.74 -2.40
CA GLU A 129 4.64 -25.63 -3.44
C GLU A 129 4.04 -25.98 -4.80
N LYS A 130 4.87 -25.89 -5.84
CA LYS A 130 4.54 -26.23 -7.22
C LYS A 130 4.39 -27.74 -7.41
N ASP A 131 3.36 -28.32 -6.81
CA ASP A 131 2.97 -29.70 -6.99
C ASP A 131 1.80 -29.80 -8.00
N PRO A 132 1.99 -30.41 -9.19
CA PRO A 132 0.91 -30.63 -10.14
C PRO A 132 -0.20 -31.56 -9.61
N ASN A 133 0.10 -32.44 -8.66
CA ASN A 133 -0.81 -33.46 -8.11
C ASN A 133 -1.46 -33.07 -6.78
N CYS A 134 -1.31 -31.82 -6.37
CA CYS A 134 -1.91 -31.34 -5.15
C CYS A 134 -3.44 -31.22 -5.29
N ASP A 135 -4.17 -32.12 -4.61
CA ASP A 135 -5.65 -32.13 -4.61
C ASP A 135 -6.27 -31.42 -3.40
N ASN A 136 -5.43 -30.80 -2.56
CA ASN A 136 -5.90 -30.06 -1.39
C ASN A 136 -6.71 -28.85 -1.82
N VAL A 137 -7.86 -28.67 -1.18
CA VAL A 137 -8.76 -27.53 -1.40
C VAL A 137 -8.99 -26.76 -0.11
N CYS A 138 -9.33 -25.49 -0.26
CA CYS A 138 -9.78 -24.65 0.83
C CYS A 138 -11.00 -23.82 0.40
N VAL A 139 -11.72 -23.28 1.37
CA VAL A 139 -12.84 -22.36 1.14
C VAL A 139 -12.47 -21.00 1.73
N GLY A 140 -12.54 -19.95 0.92
CA GLY A 140 -12.26 -18.57 1.34
C GLY A 140 -13.14 -17.58 0.59
N HIS A 141 -12.74 -16.31 0.55
CA HIS A 141 -13.46 -15.27 -0.21
C HIS A 141 -12.85 -15.00 -1.59
N TRP A 142 -11.57 -15.32 -1.77
CA TRP A 142 -10.84 -15.23 -3.03
C TRP A 142 -9.71 -16.27 -3.03
N CYS A 143 -9.20 -16.61 -4.22
CA CYS A 143 -8.06 -17.51 -4.39
C CYS A 143 -6.80 -16.74 -4.75
N HIS A 144 -5.64 -17.27 -4.37
CA HIS A 144 -4.35 -16.69 -4.73
C HIS A 144 -3.36 -17.74 -5.25
N GLU A 145 -2.34 -17.25 -5.95
CA GLU A 145 -1.28 -18.04 -6.54
C GLU A 145 0.02 -17.20 -6.63
N ASP A 146 1.15 -17.80 -6.27
CA ASP A 146 2.49 -17.30 -6.55
C ASP A 146 3.15 -18.16 -7.63
N SER A 147 3.47 -17.56 -8.78
CA SER A 147 4.03 -18.30 -9.92
C SER A 147 5.44 -18.85 -9.67
N LEU A 148 6.20 -18.24 -8.76
CA LEU A 148 7.60 -18.61 -8.53
C LEU A 148 7.70 -19.83 -7.61
N THR A 149 6.95 -19.83 -6.51
CA THR A 149 6.91 -20.96 -5.57
C THR A 149 5.90 -22.02 -5.99
N GLY A 150 4.92 -21.66 -6.82
CA GLY A 150 3.75 -22.49 -7.13
C GLY A 150 2.77 -22.59 -5.96
N ALA A 151 3.00 -21.83 -4.88
CA ALA A 151 2.11 -21.83 -3.74
C ALA A 151 0.75 -21.23 -4.13
N SER A 152 -0.31 -21.89 -3.72
CA SER A 152 -1.69 -21.50 -4.00
C SER A 152 -2.56 -21.70 -2.77
N GLY A 153 -3.59 -20.88 -2.62
CA GLY A 153 -4.45 -20.96 -1.44
C GLY A 153 -5.66 -20.04 -1.48
N CYS A 154 -6.30 -19.95 -0.32
CA CYS A 154 -7.46 -19.10 -0.07
C CYS A 154 -7.05 -17.83 0.65
N GLY A 155 -7.63 -16.73 0.23
CA GLY A 155 -7.60 -15.47 0.93
C GLY A 155 -8.92 -15.19 1.65
N TYR A 156 -8.80 -14.55 2.81
CA TYR A 156 -9.93 -14.10 3.64
C TYR A 156 -9.98 -12.58 3.67
N GLY A 157 -11.16 -12.03 3.97
CA GLY A 157 -11.39 -10.59 3.93
C GLY A 157 -11.49 -10.00 2.51
N PRO A 158 -11.23 -8.69 2.35
CA PRO A 158 -11.14 -8.06 1.02
C PRO A 158 -9.94 -8.64 0.24
N PRO A 159 -10.02 -8.78 -1.10
CA PRO A 159 -8.89 -9.23 -1.90
C PRO A 159 -7.68 -8.32 -1.73
N THR A 160 -6.51 -8.94 -1.56
CA THR A 160 -5.25 -8.22 -1.38
C THR A 160 -4.18 -8.71 -2.35
N LEU A 161 -3.43 -7.77 -2.90
CA LEU A 161 -2.12 -8.03 -3.49
C LEU A 161 -1.07 -7.16 -2.76
N PRO A 162 0.24 -7.47 -2.86
CA PRO A 162 1.27 -6.65 -2.25
C PRO A 162 1.14 -5.15 -2.56
N TYR A 163 1.58 -4.32 -1.61
CA TYR A 163 1.45 -2.86 -1.63
C TYR A 163 0.00 -2.36 -1.51
N PHE A 164 -0.43 -1.48 -2.41
CA PHE A 164 -1.68 -0.70 -2.31
C PHE A 164 -2.89 -1.34 -2.97
N TYR A 165 -2.77 -2.60 -3.36
CA TYR A 165 -3.88 -3.39 -3.85
C TYR A 165 -4.67 -3.96 -2.68
N LYS A 166 -5.37 -3.10 -1.93
CA LYS A 166 -6.19 -3.52 -0.81
C LYS A 166 -7.54 -2.85 -0.86
N GLY A 167 -8.55 -3.57 -1.33
CA GLY A 167 -9.91 -3.05 -1.31
C GLY A 167 -10.94 -4.05 -1.80
N PRO A 168 -12.20 -3.90 -1.37
CA PRO A 168 -13.30 -4.75 -1.86
C PRO A 168 -13.50 -4.64 -3.38
N HIS A 169 -13.05 -3.53 -3.97
CA HIS A 169 -13.20 -3.23 -5.39
C HIS A 169 -12.21 -3.99 -6.30
N LEU A 170 -11.17 -4.62 -5.75
CA LEU A 170 -10.08 -5.21 -6.54
C LEU A 170 -10.53 -6.33 -7.49
N LEU A 171 -11.60 -7.05 -7.15
CA LEU A 171 -12.20 -8.10 -7.99
C LEU A 171 -13.65 -7.77 -8.38
N PHE A 172 -14.03 -6.48 -8.33
CA PHE A 172 -15.40 -6.06 -8.61
C PHE A 172 -15.72 -6.07 -10.12
N HIS A 173 -14.79 -5.58 -10.94
CA HIS A 173 -14.95 -5.54 -12.41
C HIS A 173 -14.31 -6.72 -13.13
N ARG A 174 -13.47 -7.51 -12.43
CA ARG A 174 -12.65 -8.56 -13.02
C ARG A 174 -12.55 -9.75 -12.09
N ASN A 175 -12.61 -10.94 -12.67
CA ASN A 175 -12.53 -12.18 -11.90
C ASN A 175 -11.11 -12.63 -11.61
N ARG A 176 -10.10 -12.01 -12.22
CA ARG A 176 -8.67 -12.29 -11.99
C ARG A 176 -7.84 -11.02 -12.16
N VAL A 177 -6.96 -10.77 -11.21
CA VAL A 177 -5.97 -9.69 -11.25
C VAL A 177 -4.61 -10.26 -10.90
N CYS A 178 -3.60 -9.89 -11.66
CA CYS A 178 -2.22 -10.27 -11.41
C CYS A 178 -1.32 -9.04 -11.34
N LEU A 179 -0.27 -9.16 -10.55
CA LEU A 179 0.85 -8.25 -10.58
C LEU A 179 2.16 -9.04 -10.69
N THR A 180 3.19 -8.38 -11.18
CA THR A 180 4.57 -8.88 -11.17
C THR A 180 5.45 -7.85 -10.50
N ILE A 181 6.18 -8.25 -9.47
CA ILE A 181 7.08 -7.38 -8.72
C ILE A 181 8.52 -7.86 -8.91
N ALA A 182 9.41 -6.93 -9.28
CA ALA A 182 10.85 -7.14 -9.22
C ALA A 182 11.42 -6.32 -8.04
N ARG A 183 12.14 -6.97 -7.12
CA ARG A 183 12.80 -6.35 -5.96
C ARG A 183 14.18 -6.95 -5.77
N GLY A 184 15.20 -6.11 -5.68
CA GLY A 184 16.59 -6.56 -5.59
C GLY A 184 17.16 -7.12 -6.90
N PRO A 185 18.47 -6.99 -7.13
CA PRO A 185 19.11 -7.29 -8.42
C PRO A 185 19.17 -8.77 -8.80
N LEU A 186 19.13 -9.67 -7.82
CA LEU A 186 19.25 -11.12 -8.03
C LEU A 186 17.90 -11.86 -7.95
N ALA A 187 16.81 -11.18 -7.56
CA ALA A 187 15.53 -11.83 -7.40
C ALA A 187 14.80 -11.93 -8.75
N LYS A 188 14.36 -13.15 -9.09
CA LYS A 188 13.44 -13.35 -10.22
C LYS A 188 12.14 -12.58 -9.95
N PRO A 189 11.60 -11.83 -10.93
CA PRO A 189 10.32 -11.15 -10.78
C PRO A 189 9.23 -12.14 -10.35
N ARG A 190 8.50 -11.81 -9.28
CA ARG A 190 7.46 -12.65 -8.69
C ARG A 190 6.11 -12.22 -9.21
N LYS A 191 5.37 -13.13 -9.85
CA LYS A 191 4.00 -12.89 -10.29
C LYS A 191 3.04 -13.42 -9.24
N HIS A 192 2.21 -12.54 -8.70
CA HIS A 192 1.13 -12.87 -7.77
C HIS A 192 -0.20 -12.64 -8.48
N CYS A 193 -1.07 -13.63 -8.45
CA CYS A 193 -2.41 -13.54 -9.00
C CYS A 193 -3.45 -13.80 -7.93
N ILE A 194 -4.58 -13.11 -8.03
CA ILE A 194 -5.78 -13.34 -7.25
C ILE A 194 -7.00 -13.46 -8.13
N CYS A 195 -8.02 -14.18 -7.68
CA CYS A 195 -9.26 -14.39 -8.42
C CYS A 195 -10.43 -14.77 -7.51
N ASN A 196 -11.68 -14.63 -7.98
CA ASN A 196 -12.91 -14.82 -7.19
C ASN A 196 -13.87 -15.89 -7.78
N SER A 197 -13.35 -16.79 -8.63
CA SER A 197 -14.11 -17.91 -9.17
C SER A 197 -13.60 -19.23 -8.61
N ASN A 198 -14.42 -20.27 -8.63
CA ASN A 198 -14.02 -21.57 -8.08
C ASN A 198 -12.84 -22.16 -8.87
N MET A 199 -11.83 -22.65 -8.16
CA MET A 199 -10.62 -23.29 -8.70
C MET A 199 -9.84 -22.44 -9.71
N CYS A 200 -9.98 -21.11 -9.64
CA CYS A 200 -9.36 -20.18 -10.58
C CYS A 200 -7.83 -20.05 -10.45
N ASN A 201 -7.26 -20.58 -9.37
CA ASN A 201 -5.83 -20.65 -9.10
C ASN A 201 -5.17 -21.95 -9.58
N ASP A 202 -5.86 -22.76 -10.40
CA ASP A 202 -5.30 -23.96 -11.05
C ASP A 202 -4.59 -23.61 -12.37
N PHE A 203 -3.43 -22.95 -12.26
CA PHE A 203 -2.70 -22.42 -13.42
C PHE A 203 -2.13 -23.50 -14.34
N MET A 204 -1.72 -24.65 -13.81
CA MET A 204 -1.15 -25.74 -14.64
C MET A 204 -2.16 -26.28 -15.64
N LYS A 205 -3.43 -26.44 -15.25
CA LYS A 205 -4.50 -26.90 -16.16
C LYS A 205 -4.81 -25.85 -17.22
N THR A 206 -4.82 -24.58 -16.86
CA THR A 206 -5.07 -23.47 -17.81
C THR A 206 -3.92 -23.30 -18.81
N TYR A 207 -2.66 -23.41 -18.36
CA TYR A 207 -1.48 -23.34 -19.22
C TYR A 207 -1.44 -24.52 -20.21
N GLN A 208 -1.71 -25.74 -19.75
CA GLN A 208 -1.76 -26.93 -20.61
C GLN A 208 -2.90 -26.85 -21.64
N LEU A 209 -4.10 -26.40 -21.25
CA LEU A 209 -5.24 -26.26 -22.17
C LEU A 209 -4.98 -25.21 -23.28
N THR A 210 -4.34 -24.09 -22.93
CA THR A 210 -4.07 -23.01 -23.90
C THR A 210 -2.93 -23.36 -24.87
N TYR A 211 -1.92 -24.12 -24.40
CA TYR A 211 -0.79 -24.52 -25.24
C TYR A 211 -1.09 -25.76 -26.10
N SER A 212 -1.97 -26.65 -25.63
CA SER A 212 -2.42 -27.83 -26.37
C SER A 212 -3.25 -27.46 -27.61
N TYR A 213 -4.05 -26.39 -27.55
CA TYR A 213 -4.93 -26.00 -28.66
C TYR A 213 -4.22 -25.24 -29.81
N ASN A 214 -3.01 -24.71 -29.58
CA ASN A 214 -2.30 -23.83 -30.53
C ASN A 214 -0.96 -24.39 -31.04
N SER A 215 -0.69 -25.69 -30.85
CA SER A 215 0.62 -26.28 -31.20
C SER A 215 0.89 -26.46 -32.70
N GLN A 216 0.08 -25.88 -33.59
CA GLN A 216 0.36 -25.96 -35.04
C GLN A 216 0.91 -24.67 -35.67
N ASN A 217 0.88 -23.48 -35.04
CA ASN A 217 1.24 -22.25 -35.77
C ASN A 217 1.82 -21.06 -35.00
N VAL A 218 2.57 -21.24 -33.89
CA VAL A 218 3.28 -20.10 -33.28
C VAL A 218 4.72 -20.46 -32.87
N LYS A 219 5.62 -20.49 -33.86
CA LYS A 219 7.04 -20.20 -33.64
C LYS A 219 7.20 -18.68 -33.48
N SER A 220 7.00 -18.14 -32.27
CA SER A 220 7.39 -16.75 -32.00
C SER A 220 8.08 -16.62 -30.63
N LYS A 221 9.41 -16.50 -30.70
CA LYS A 221 10.28 -15.70 -29.82
C LYS A 221 9.92 -15.71 -28.32
N ILE A 222 10.33 -16.78 -27.63
CA ILE A 222 10.69 -16.69 -26.22
C ILE A 222 12.17 -16.27 -26.17
N GLN A 223 12.42 -14.97 -26.32
CA GLN A 223 13.65 -14.34 -25.86
C GLN A 223 13.27 -13.39 -24.73
N ASN A 224 13.85 -13.63 -23.55
CA ASN A 224 13.84 -12.80 -22.35
C ASN A 224 12.49 -12.64 -21.64
N GLY A 225 12.18 -13.50 -20.66
CA GLY A 225 11.55 -13.13 -19.38
C GLY A 225 10.40 -12.12 -19.34
N GLN A 226 9.64 -11.96 -20.43
CA GLN A 226 8.64 -10.91 -20.55
C GLN A 226 7.35 -11.34 -19.86
N VAL A 227 7.11 -10.65 -18.75
CA VAL A 227 5.86 -10.58 -17.99
C VAL A 227 4.66 -10.53 -18.95
N SER A 228 3.65 -11.38 -18.72
CA SER A 228 2.33 -11.30 -19.38
C SER A 228 1.91 -9.82 -19.47
N ARG A 229 1.89 -9.29 -20.69
CA ARG A 229 1.41 -7.93 -20.95
C ARG A 229 -0.02 -7.81 -20.41
N SER A 230 -0.29 -6.72 -19.70
CA SER A 230 -1.66 -6.36 -19.33
C SER A 230 -2.51 -6.27 -20.61
N LEU A 231 -3.79 -6.66 -20.53
CA LEU A 231 -4.75 -6.43 -21.63
C LEU A 231 -4.88 -4.92 -21.99
N PHE A 232 -4.37 -4.02 -21.15
CA PHE A 232 -4.18 -2.61 -21.46
C PHE A 232 -2.74 -2.38 -21.95
N ASN A 233 -2.54 -2.48 -23.26
CA ASN A 233 -1.24 -2.28 -23.92
C ASN A 233 -0.71 -0.82 -23.85
N ASN A 234 -1.38 0.11 -23.16
CA ASN A 234 -1.08 1.55 -23.21
C ASN A 234 -0.64 2.17 -21.88
N LEU A 235 -0.40 1.37 -20.82
CA LEU A 235 0.14 1.94 -19.59
C LEU A 235 1.60 2.38 -19.81
N PRO A 236 1.97 3.60 -19.41
CA PRO A 236 3.35 4.05 -19.51
C PRO A 236 4.27 3.13 -18.71
N LEU A 237 5.49 3.00 -19.21
CA LEU A 237 6.57 2.28 -18.53
C LEU A 237 7.53 3.31 -17.97
N TYR A 238 7.94 3.11 -16.73
CA TYR A 238 8.89 3.95 -16.02
C TYR A 238 10.13 3.14 -15.66
N GLN A 239 11.28 3.81 -15.72
CA GLN A 239 12.54 3.26 -15.23
C GLN A 239 12.64 3.50 -13.72
N CYS A 240 12.76 2.44 -12.94
CA CYS A 240 12.79 2.49 -11.48
C CYS A 240 14.15 2.07 -10.93
N VAL A 241 14.47 2.52 -9.72
CA VAL A 241 15.58 1.98 -8.91
C VAL A 241 15.21 0.58 -8.42
N LEU A 242 16.17 -0.34 -8.45
CA LEU A 242 16.00 -1.72 -7.99
C LEU A 242 16.99 -2.02 -6.85
N CYS A 243 16.49 -2.28 -5.65
CA CYS A 243 17.35 -2.53 -4.51
C CYS A 243 16.69 -3.34 -3.39
N ASP A 244 17.48 -4.09 -2.63
CA ASP A 244 17.09 -4.71 -1.37
C ASP A 244 18.31 -4.68 -0.45
N VAL A 245 18.26 -3.86 0.60
CA VAL A 245 19.36 -3.69 1.56
C VAL A 245 18.80 -3.73 2.97
N THR A 246 19.52 -4.41 3.86
CA THR A 246 19.26 -4.39 5.30
C THR A 246 20.52 -3.97 6.03
N SER A 247 20.39 -3.05 6.98
CA SER A 247 21.49 -2.58 7.83
C SER A 247 21.08 -2.50 9.29
N HIS A 248 22.09 -2.55 10.14
CA HIS A 248 22.02 -2.29 11.59
C HIS A 248 22.50 -0.89 11.98
N ASP A 249 22.96 -0.10 11.00
CA ASP A 249 23.42 1.28 11.20
C ASP A 249 22.30 2.28 10.86
N SER A 250 22.06 3.23 11.77
CA SER A 250 21.08 4.31 11.62
C SER A 250 21.47 5.34 10.56
N LYS A 251 22.75 5.40 10.17
CA LYS A 251 23.29 6.34 9.17
C LYS A 251 23.43 5.74 7.76
N MET A 252 22.72 4.66 7.46
CA MET A 252 22.79 3.99 6.16
C MET A 252 22.54 4.96 5.00
N THR A 253 23.57 5.22 4.22
CA THR A 253 23.48 5.77 2.87
C THR A 253 23.44 4.60 1.91
N SER A 254 22.24 4.19 1.50
CA SER A 254 22.11 3.02 0.64
C SER A 254 22.74 3.31 -0.74
N ASN A 255 23.75 2.52 -1.13
CA ASN A 255 24.35 2.53 -2.47
C ASN A 255 23.40 1.95 -3.55
N CYS A 256 22.09 1.97 -3.27
CA CYS A 256 21.02 1.36 -4.07
C CYS A 256 20.81 1.97 -5.47
N LYS A 257 21.58 2.99 -5.84
CA LYS A 257 21.34 3.79 -7.04
C LYS A 257 21.80 3.16 -8.36
N GLN A 258 22.39 1.97 -8.38
CA GLN A 258 22.97 1.41 -9.62
C GLN A 258 22.01 0.53 -10.41
N ASN A 259 21.23 -0.34 -9.76
CA ASN A 259 20.38 -1.27 -10.47
C ASN A 259 19.05 -0.61 -10.86
N ARG A 260 18.52 -1.04 -12.01
CA ARG A 260 17.32 -0.49 -12.62
C ARG A 260 16.37 -1.59 -13.04
N CYS A 261 15.08 -1.29 -13.04
CA CYS A 261 14.08 -2.14 -13.68
C CYS A 261 12.99 -1.29 -14.32
N ILE A 262 12.23 -1.88 -15.23
CA ILE A 262 11.19 -1.17 -15.99
C ILE A 262 9.84 -1.77 -15.63
N GLY A 263 8.89 -0.91 -15.26
CA GLY A 263 7.51 -1.34 -15.04
C GLY A 263 6.50 -0.22 -15.07
N ASN A 264 5.22 -0.56 -14.90
CA ASN A 264 4.14 0.43 -14.93
C ASN A 264 4.17 1.39 -13.74
N PHE A 265 4.72 0.95 -12.61
CA PHE A 265 4.90 1.79 -11.42
C PHE A 265 6.23 1.45 -10.74
N CYS A 266 6.78 2.44 -10.05
CA CYS A 266 7.92 2.22 -9.15
C CYS A 266 7.44 2.06 -7.72
N THR A 267 8.18 1.28 -6.94
CA THR A 267 7.85 0.95 -5.57
C THR A 267 9.03 1.27 -4.65
N TYR A 268 8.71 1.81 -3.49
CA TYR A 268 9.64 2.08 -2.40
C TYR A 268 9.08 1.47 -1.12
N GLY A 269 9.91 0.84 -0.32
CA GLY A 269 9.52 0.27 0.95
C GLY A 269 10.65 0.42 1.95
N ILE A 270 10.33 0.86 3.16
CA ILE A 270 11.27 0.88 4.27
C ILE A 270 10.61 0.29 5.50
N HIS A 271 11.35 -0.54 6.21
CA HIS A 271 10.94 -1.15 7.46
C HIS A 271 12.02 -0.90 8.50
N ARG A 272 11.67 -0.15 9.54
CA ARG A 272 12.53 0.18 10.67
C ARG A 272 12.00 -0.51 11.90
N VAL A 273 12.86 -1.22 12.61
CA VAL A 273 12.55 -1.86 13.89
C VAL A 273 13.58 -1.42 14.91
N ILE A 274 13.10 -0.93 16.05
CA ILE A 274 13.91 -0.56 17.21
C ILE A 274 13.69 -1.63 18.27
N SER A 275 14.74 -2.35 18.62
CA SER A 275 14.73 -3.34 19.70
C SER A 275 15.47 -2.80 20.91
N HIS A 276 14.84 -2.93 22.07
CA HIS A 276 15.47 -2.72 23.38
C HIS A 276 15.79 -4.11 23.94
N ASP A 277 17.05 -4.53 23.86
CA ASP A 277 17.48 -5.77 24.51
C ASP A 277 17.74 -5.47 25.99
N GLY A 278 17.04 -6.16 26.89
CA GLY A 278 17.11 -5.93 28.34
C GLY A 278 18.43 -6.39 28.99
N ASN A 279 19.31 -7.06 28.24
CA ASN A 279 20.55 -7.67 28.75
C ASN A 279 21.84 -7.06 28.18
N SER A 280 21.78 -6.06 27.29
CA SER A 280 23.00 -5.39 26.79
C SER A 280 23.19 -4.02 27.45
N LEU A 281 24.34 -3.84 28.10
CA LEU A 281 24.85 -2.53 28.55
C LEU A 281 25.20 -1.58 27.38
N HIS A 282 24.96 -2.00 26.13
CA HIS A 282 25.30 -1.27 24.90
C HIS A 282 24.14 -1.30 23.90
N GLY A 283 23.35 -0.22 23.91
CA GLY A 283 22.70 0.33 22.72
C GLY A 283 21.36 -0.28 22.29
N THR A 284 20.45 0.60 21.85
CA THR A 284 19.26 0.23 21.07
C THR A 284 19.68 -0.39 19.74
N ILE A 285 19.28 -1.64 19.46
CA ILE A 285 19.53 -2.26 18.15
C ILE A 285 18.47 -1.72 17.18
N GLN A 286 18.92 -0.96 16.19
CA GLN A 286 18.06 -0.48 15.11
C GLN A 286 18.33 -1.33 13.86
N ARG A 287 17.27 -1.89 13.27
CA ARG A 287 17.35 -2.59 11.98
C ARG A 287 16.54 -1.81 10.95
N ILE A 288 17.17 -1.46 9.84
CA ILE A 288 16.54 -0.77 8.73
C ILE A 288 16.64 -1.66 7.49
N THR A 289 15.50 -1.98 6.89
CA THR A 289 15.41 -2.69 5.62
C THR A 289 14.76 -1.79 4.57
N GLU A 290 15.48 -1.50 3.49
CA GLU A 290 15.04 -0.70 2.35
C GLU A 290 14.86 -1.60 1.12
N ARG A 291 13.73 -1.45 0.43
CA ARG A 291 13.34 -2.24 -0.73
C ARG A 291 12.78 -1.35 -1.82
N GLN A 292 13.45 -1.32 -2.96
CA GLN A 292 13.07 -0.59 -4.15
C GLN A 292 12.85 -1.55 -5.32
N GLY A 293 11.88 -1.26 -6.17
CA GLY A 293 11.60 -2.10 -7.32
C GLY A 293 10.55 -1.52 -8.24
N CYS A 294 10.14 -2.32 -9.22
CA CYS A 294 9.08 -1.99 -10.16
C CYS A 294 7.98 -3.04 -10.11
N ILE A 295 6.79 -2.61 -10.49
CA ILE A 295 5.60 -3.45 -10.53
C ILE A 295 4.91 -3.30 -11.89
N ASN A 296 4.53 -4.44 -12.47
CA ASN A 296 3.67 -4.55 -13.64
C ASN A 296 2.34 -5.14 -13.23
N VAL A 297 1.25 -4.64 -13.79
CA VAL A 297 -0.10 -4.93 -13.28
C VAL A 297 -1.08 -5.20 -14.40
N THR A 298 -2.05 -6.08 -14.16
CA THR A 298 -3.12 -6.33 -15.12
C THR A 298 -4.22 -5.28 -15.08
N ASP A 299 -4.40 -4.61 -13.94
CA ASP A 299 -5.41 -3.59 -13.69
C ASP A 299 -4.78 -2.43 -12.90
N HIS A 300 -4.77 -1.23 -13.48
CA HIS A 300 -4.16 -0.04 -12.87
C HIS A 300 -5.15 0.76 -12.01
N SER A 301 -6.45 0.51 -12.13
CA SER A 301 -7.51 1.35 -11.54
C SER A 301 -7.49 1.37 -10.00
N GLN A 302 -6.85 0.37 -9.40
CA GLN A 302 -6.83 0.17 -7.94
C GLN A 302 -5.46 0.45 -7.32
N ILE A 303 -4.50 1.03 -8.06
CA ILE A 303 -3.22 1.44 -7.49
C ILE A 303 -3.37 2.79 -6.81
N GLN A 304 -3.14 2.81 -5.50
CA GLN A 304 -2.98 4.05 -4.74
C GLN A 304 -1.54 4.55 -4.88
N LEU A 305 -1.39 5.77 -5.41
CA LEU A 305 -0.11 6.47 -5.47
C LEU A 305 0.20 7.20 -4.15
N GLY A 306 1.48 7.41 -3.88
CA GLY A 306 2.00 7.99 -2.64
C GLY A 306 2.42 6.93 -1.63
N CYS A 307 2.67 7.35 -0.39
CA CYS A 307 3.14 6.48 0.69
C CYS A 307 2.06 6.21 1.75
N ASN A 308 1.91 4.94 2.11
CA ASN A 308 1.25 4.50 3.35
C ASN A 308 2.34 4.36 4.43
N ASP A 309 2.19 5.11 5.51
CA ASP A 309 3.13 5.15 6.63
C ASP A 309 2.45 4.61 7.88
N LYS A 310 2.88 3.43 8.32
CA LYS A 310 2.36 2.73 9.48
C LYS A 310 3.45 2.71 10.54
N TYR A 311 3.18 3.23 11.73
CA TYR A 311 4.18 3.31 12.79
C TYR A 311 3.61 3.01 14.17
N THR A 312 4.51 2.55 15.03
CA THR A 312 4.35 2.40 16.48
C THR A 312 5.53 3.08 17.17
N SER A 313 5.60 2.96 18.50
CA SER A 313 6.73 3.37 19.32
C SER A 313 8.04 2.65 18.96
N VAL A 314 7.98 1.45 18.38
CA VAL A 314 9.15 0.58 18.13
C VAL A 314 9.33 0.17 16.67
N GLU A 315 8.33 0.34 15.82
CA GLU A 315 8.34 -0.15 14.44
C GLU A 315 7.74 0.90 13.50
N GLN A 316 8.42 1.17 12.39
CA GLN A 316 7.88 2.00 11.30
C GLN A 316 7.97 1.23 9.99
N LYS A 317 6.87 1.23 9.24
CA LYS A 317 6.76 0.60 7.93
C LYS A 317 6.14 1.57 6.95
N ILE A 318 6.95 2.02 6.00
CA ILE A 318 6.50 2.85 4.89
C ILE A 318 6.50 1.98 3.63
N SER A 319 5.46 2.12 2.83
CA SER A 319 5.36 1.52 1.51
C SER A 319 4.83 2.58 0.57
N CYS A 320 5.42 2.75 -0.61
CA CYS A 320 5.07 3.77 -1.59
C CYS A 320 4.99 3.21 -3.01
N ALA A 321 4.11 3.82 -3.81
CA ALA A 321 3.98 3.58 -5.23
C ALA A 321 3.92 4.94 -5.96
N CYS A 322 4.68 5.08 -7.04
CA CYS A 322 4.81 6.34 -7.76
C CYS A 322 4.94 6.13 -9.27
N THR A 323 4.69 7.22 -10.02
CA THR A 323 4.66 7.27 -11.49
C THR A 323 5.57 8.39 -11.99
N SER A 324 6.82 8.05 -12.24
CA SER A 324 7.77 8.80 -13.07
C SER A 324 9.11 8.05 -13.04
N ASP A 325 10.01 8.38 -13.96
CA ASP A 325 11.34 7.80 -13.94
C ASP A 325 12.07 8.12 -12.64
N LEU A 326 12.62 7.08 -12.02
CA LEU A 326 13.41 7.10 -10.80
C LEU A 326 12.69 7.69 -9.58
N CYS A 327 11.36 7.73 -9.60
CA CYS A 327 10.56 8.31 -8.50
C CYS A 327 10.72 7.57 -7.16
N ASN A 328 11.17 6.32 -7.19
CA ASN A 328 11.42 5.51 -6.01
C ASN A 328 12.87 5.60 -5.50
N ILE A 329 13.60 6.67 -5.84
CA ILE A 329 14.96 6.89 -5.34
C ILE A 329 14.99 7.14 -3.82
N ASP A 330 13.95 7.77 -3.27
CA ASP A 330 13.78 8.04 -1.85
C ASP A 330 12.29 8.19 -1.47
N VAL A 331 11.99 8.21 -0.17
CA VAL A 331 10.61 8.35 0.34
C VAL A 331 9.96 9.67 -0.08
N ALA A 332 10.68 10.79 -0.04
CA ALA A 332 10.11 12.10 -0.31
C ALA A 332 9.68 12.20 -1.77
N THR A 333 10.53 11.77 -2.70
CA THR A 333 10.22 11.69 -4.13
C THR A 333 9.05 10.72 -4.37
N ALA A 334 9.07 9.54 -3.76
CA ALA A 334 8.02 8.52 -3.94
C ALA A 334 6.66 8.94 -3.36
N ASN A 335 6.64 9.87 -2.40
CA ASN A 335 5.42 10.39 -1.79
C ASN A 335 4.79 11.53 -2.59
N THR A 336 5.50 12.11 -3.55
CA THR A 336 4.94 13.19 -4.38
C THR A 336 3.87 12.63 -5.31
N THR A 337 2.62 13.03 -5.08
CA THR A 337 1.54 12.89 -6.06
C THR A 337 1.55 14.12 -6.95
N THR A 338 1.39 13.91 -8.26
CA THR A 338 1.38 14.96 -9.30
C THR A 338 0.35 16.08 -9.05
N LEU A 339 -0.56 15.91 -8.09
CA LEU A 339 -1.55 16.91 -7.66
C LEU A 339 -0.94 18.19 -7.06
N LYS A 340 0.30 18.17 -6.55
CA LYS A 340 0.96 19.39 -6.04
C LYS A 340 1.15 20.48 -7.11
N TYR A 341 1.28 20.10 -8.37
CA TYR A 341 1.44 21.06 -9.47
C TYR A 341 0.14 21.82 -9.79
N TYR A 342 -1.03 21.19 -9.66
CA TYR A 342 -2.31 21.84 -9.94
C TYR A 342 -2.67 22.92 -8.91
N TYR A 343 -2.43 22.66 -7.62
CA TYR A 343 -2.67 23.66 -6.57
C TYR A 343 -1.72 24.86 -6.69
N SER A 344 -0.45 24.64 -7.04
CA SER A 344 0.49 25.73 -7.30
C SER A 344 0.05 26.57 -8.50
N TYR A 345 -0.43 25.94 -9.57
CA TYR A 345 -0.94 26.64 -10.75
C TYR A 345 -2.23 27.43 -10.46
N PHE A 346 -3.15 26.88 -9.67
CA PHE A 346 -4.39 27.56 -9.30
C PHE A 346 -4.11 28.79 -8.44
N SER A 347 -3.20 28.70 -7.47
CA SER A 347 -2.78 29.84 -6.65
C SER A 347 -2.08 30.93 -7.46
N ILE A 348 -1.26 30.56 -8.46
CA ILE A 348 -0.62 31.51 -9.38
C ILE A 348 -1.65 32.17 -10.30
N ILE A 349 -2.61 31.41 -10.86
CA ILE A 349 -3.70 31.96 -11.68
C ILE A 349 -4.57 32.91 -10.86
N LEU A 350 -4.89 32.56 -9.60
CA LEU A 350 -5.65 33.43 -8.71
C LEU A 350 -4.90 34.74 -8.42
N LEU A 351 -3.59 34.68 -8.19
CA LEU A 351 -2.72 35.85 -8.03
C LEU A 351 -2.67 36.72 -9.30
N ILE A 352 -2.59 36.09 -10.48
CA ILE A 352 -2.62 36.79 -11.77
C ILE A 352 -3.98 37.47 -11.98
N ILE A 353 -5.10 36.80 -11.67
CA ILE A 353 -6.44 37.38 -11.75
C ILE A 353 -6.57 38.58 -10.79
N VAL A 354 -6.12 38.46 -9.55
CA VAL A 354 -6.12 39.57 -8.58
C VAL A 354 -5.26 40.75 -9.07
N TYR A 355 -4.14 40.47 -9.75
CA TYR A 355 -3.27 41.50 -10.31
C TYR A 355 -3.86 42.17 -11.57
N LEU A 356 -4.60 41.43 -12.39
CA LEU A 356 -5.20 41.90 -13.65
C LEU A 356 -6.54 42.63 -13.46
N ILE A 357 -7.28 42.42 -12.36
CA ILE A 357 -8.47 43.22 -11.98
C ILE A 357 -8.03 44.59 -11.39
N LYS A 358 -7.05 45.21 -12.01
CA LYS A 358 -6.53 46.51 -11.60
C LYS A 358 -7.49 47.63 -11.97
#